data_AF-A0A529MGV2-F1
#
_entry.id   AF-A0A529MGV2-F1
#
_cell.length_a   1.000
_cell.length_b   1.000
_cell.length_c   1.000
_cell.angle_alpha   90.00
_cell.angle_beta   90.00
_cell.angle_gamma   90.00
#
_symmetry.space_group_name_H-M   'P 1'
#
loop_
_entity.id
_entity.type
_entity.pdbx_description
1 polymer ?
#
loop_
_entity_poly.entity_id
_entity_poly.type
_entity_poly.pdbx_seq_one_letter_code
_entity_poly.pdbx_strand_id
1 'polypeptide(L)' 'MAGEDETTLRFPVLIGDIGGTNARFSIVLDANSEPTEPQIVQTASFNTIDEAIQAAVLDRSS' A
#
# COMPACT_ATOMS: atom_id res chain seq x y z
N MET A 1 20.29 -19.71 16.70
CA MET A 1 19.16 -19.90 15.77
C MET A 1 18.45 -18.55 15.67
N ALA A 2 18.88 -17.68 14.76
CA ALA A 2 18.13 -16.45 14.43
C ALA A 2 17.17 -16.85 13.30
N GLY A 3 15.88 -16.80 13.60
CA GLY A 3 14.82 -17.50 12.87
C GLY A 3 14.63 -17.00 11.44
N GLU A 4 14.25 -17.94 10.58
CA GLU A 4 13.92 -17.79 9.16
C GLU A 4 12.67 -16.92 8.90
N ASP A 5 12.20 -16.17 9.90
CA ASP A 5 10.96 -15.38 9.89
C ASP A 5 11.13 -13.92 9.43
N GLU A 6 12.36 -13.39 9.34
CA GLU A 6 12.58 -11.97 9.06
C GLU A 6 12.27 -11.57 7.60
N THR A 7 12.14 -12.55 6.70
CA THR A 7 11.84 -12.34 5.27
C THR A 7 10.39 -12.68 4.90
N THR A 8 9.59 -13.19 5.84
CA THR A 8 8.20 -13.57 5.54
C THR A 8 7.29 -12.35 5.65
N LEU A 9 6.83 -11.85 4.50
CA LEU A 9 5.83 -10.80 4.43
C LEU A 9 4.53 -11.23 5.12
N ARG A 10 4.09 -10.43 6.10
CA ARG A 10 2.83 -10.64 6.79
C ARG A 10 1.71 -9.93 6.03
N PHE A 11 0.79 -10.72 5.51
CA PHE A 11 -0.32 -10.22 4.72
C PHE A 11 -1.49 -9.74 5.59
N PRO A 12 -2.31 -8.79 5.11
CA PRO A 12 -2.18 -8.11 3.82
C PRO A 12 -1.00 -7.12 3.81
N VAL A 13 -0.33 -6.98 2.66
CA VAL A 13 0.75 -5.99 2.46
C VAL A 13 0.28 -4.85 1.57
N LEU A 14 0.66 -3.63 1.92
CA LEU A 14 0.43 -2.44 1.11
C LEU A 14 1.69 -2.13 0.31
N ILE A 15 1.58 -2.13 -1.01
CA ILE A 15 2.62 -1.70 -1.95
C ILE A 15 2.35 -0.25 -2.31
N GLY A 16 3.33 0.62 -2.06
CA GLY A 16 3.30 2.02 -2.44
C GLY A 16 4.42 2.34 -3.43
N ASP A 17 4.06 2.76 -4.64
CA ASP A 17 5.01 3.36 -5.59
C ASP A 17 4.86 4.88 -5.55
N ILE A 18 5.83 5.54 -4.91
CA ILE A 18 5.79 6.97 -4.62
C ILE A 18 6.64 7.73 -5.62
N GLY A 19 5.99 8.37 -6.58
CA GLY A 19 6.58 9.43 -7.40
C GLY A 19 6.46 10.78 -6.70
N GLY A 20 7.32 11.74 -7.03
CA GLY A 20 7.41 13.04 -6.34
C GLY A 20 6.08 13.82 -6.21
N THR A 21 5.13 13.61 -7.12
CA THR A 21 3.80 14.29 -7.11
C THR A 21 2.62 13.31 -6.97
N ASN A 22 2.82 12.03 -7.27
CA ASN A 22 1.76 11.02 -7.31
C ASN A 22 2.26 9.73 -6.67
N ALA A 23 1.40 9.12 -5.86
CA ALA A 23 1.61 7.80 -5.29
C ALA A 23 0.59 6.82 -5.86
N ARG A 24 1.00 5.57 -6.01
CA ARG A 24 0.14 4.46 -6.40
C ARG A 24 0.14 3.44 -5.29
N PHE A 25 -1.03 3.06 -4.81
CA PHE A 25 -1.20 2.10 -3.73
C PHE A 25 -1.96 0.87 -4.21
N SER A 26 -1.40 -0.31 -3.95
CA SER A 26 -2.05 -1.61 -4.18
C SER A 26 -1.92 -2.47 -2.95
N ILE A 27 -2.91 -3.31 -2.68
CA ILE A 27 -2.90 -4.26 -1.58
C ILE A 27 -2.67 -5.66 -2.15
N VAL A 28 -1.79 -6.43 -1.53
CA VAL A 28 -1.68 -7.87 -1.79
C VAL A 28 -2.24 -8.60 -0.58
N LEU A 29 -3.26 -9.41 -0.79
CA LEU A 29 -4.05 -10.03 0.29
C LEU A 29 -3.39 -11.29 0.88
N ASP A 30 -2.61 -12.02 0.08
CA ASP A 30 -1.85 -13.20 0.48
C ASP A 30 -0.73 -13.51 -0.55
N ALA A 31 0.12 -14.49 -0.25
CA ALA A 31 1.29 -14.83 -1.07
C ALA A 31 0.99 -15.31 -2.50
N ASN A 32 -0.25 -15.74 -2.78
CA ASN A 32 -0.69 -16.25 -4.08
C ASN A 32 -1.66 -15.30 -4.78
N SER A 33 -2.05 -14.20 -4.14
CA SER A 33 -2.94 -13.19 -4.70
C SER A 33 -2.16 -12.19 -5.56
N GLU A 34 -2.75 -11.79 -6.67
CA GLU A 34 -2.26 -10.63 -7.43
C GLU A 34 -2.53 -9.33 -6.65
N PRO A 35 -1.68 -8.29 -6.80
CA PRO A 35 -1.98 -6.98 -6.23
C PRO A 35 -3.30 -6.43 -6.76
N THR A 36 -4.09 -5.79 -5.89
CA THR A 36 -5.30 -5.08 -6.31
C THR A 36 -4.97 -3.96 -7.30
N GLU A 37 -5.97 -3.52 -8.06
CA GLU A 37 -5.84 -2.39 -8.98
C GLU A 37 -5.18 -1.18 -8.29
N PRO A 38 -4.07 -0.63 -8.83
CA PRO A 38 -3.36 0.48 -8.22
C PRO A 38 -4.23 1.71 -8.12
N GLN A 39 -4.41 2.20 -6.89
CA GLN A 39 -5.09 3.46 -6.63
C GLN A 39 -4.09 4.60 -6.74
N ILE A 40 -4.30 5.46 -7.74
CA ILE A 40 -3.46 6.64 -7.95
C ILE A 40 -3.99 7.78 -7.08
N VAL A 41 -3.13 8.31 -6.23
CA VAL A 41 -3.41 9.48 -5.38
C VAL A 41 -2.35 10.55 -5.64
N GLN A 42 -2.82 11.78 -5.81
CA GLN A 42 -1.95 12.94 -5.94
C GLN A 42 -1.46 13.36 -4.55
N THR A 43 -0.23 13.02 -4.20
CA THR A 43 0.34 13.27 -2.86
C THR A 43 0.40 14.76 -2.53
N ALA A 44 0.52 15.62 -3.54
CA ALA A 44 0.48 17.07 -3.37
C ALA A 44 -0.87 17.60 -2.84
N SER A 45 -1.94 16.80 -2.89
CA SER A 45 -3.25 17.18 -2.34
C SER A 45 -3.39 16.87 -0.84
N PHE A 46 -2.40 16.24 -0.23
CA PHE A 46 -2.41 15.83 1.16
C PHE A 46 -1.24 16.46 1.93
N ASN A 47 -1.42 16.72 3.21
CA ASN A 47 -0.36 17.29 4.05
C ASN A 47 0.67 16.22 4.42
N THR A 48 0.24 14.95 4.48
CA THR A 48 1.07 13.81 4.84
C THR A 48 0.79 12.61 3.93
N ILE A 49 1.74 11.66 3.89
CA ILE A 49 1.56 10.41 3.15
C ILE A 49 0.50 9.51 3.80
N ASP A 50 0.38 9.55 5.13
CA ASP A 50 -0.62 8.82 5.90
C ASP A 50 -2.05 9.19 5.47
N GLU A 51 -2.32 10.49 5.28
CA GLU A 51 -3.60 10.98 4.75
C GLU A 51 -3.86 10.45 3.32
N ALA A 52 -2.84 10.43 2.47
CA ALA A 52 -2.96 9.92 1.11
C ALA A 52 -3.24 8.41 1.09
N ILE A 53 -2.60 7.64 1.98
CA ILE A 53 -2.83 6.19 2.13
C ILE A 53 -4.25 5.95 2.63
N GLN A 54 -4.70 6.69 3.64
CA GLN A 54 -6.05 6.56 4.20
C GLN A 54 -7.12 6.82 3.12
N ALA A 55 -6.95 7.87 2.31
CA ALA A 55 -7.86 8.18 1.20
C ALA A 55 -7.84 7.09 0.11
N ALA A 56 -6.68 6.49 -0.17
CA ALA A 56 -6.55 5.46 -1.19
C ALA A 56 -7.07 4.08 -0.76
N VAL A 57 -6.94 3.74 0.53
CA VAL A 57 -7.15 2.38 1.06
C VAL A 57 -8.42 2.26 1.91
N LEU A 58 -8.65 3.18 2.86
CA LEU A 58 -9.72 3.06 3.84
C LEU A 58 -11.06 3.58 3.29
N ASP A 59 -11.06 4.70 2.58
CA ASP A 59 -12.29 5.36 2.09
C ASP A 59 -13.03 4.58 0.98
N ARG A 60 -12.47 3.48 0.49
CA ARG A 60 -13.08 2.64 -0.57
C ARG A 60 -13.36 1.19 -0.17
N SER A 61 -13.10 0.81 1.07
CA SER A 61 -13.57 -0.48 1.61
C SER A 61 -14.95 -0.30 2.24
N SER A 62 -15.99 -0.23 1.40
CA SER A 62 -17.42 -0.27 1.82
C SER A 62 -18.07 -1.59 1.44
#